data_AF-A0A5D2L6T2-F1
#
_entry.id   AF-A0A5D2L6T2-F1
#
_cell.length_a   1.000
_cell.length_b   1.000
_cell.length_c   1.000
_cell.angle_alpha   90.00
_cell.angle_beta   90.00
_cell.angle_gamma   90.00
#
_symmetry.space_group_name_H-M   'P 1'
#
loop_
_entity.id
_entity.type
_entity.pdbx_description
1 polymer ?
#
loop_
_entity_poly.entity_id
_entity_poly.type
_entity_poly.pdbx_seq_one_letter_code
_entity_poly.pdbx_strand_id
1 'polypeptide(L)'
;MQNDCLRYCWPKLEDLHIEDCESLKYISTITLIQSLESVHIVNCHQLIQIYNMEQNIMLPELGSQITKCDKLTYLFSEFTARTLAHLQFLDIWNCNSLEHLIGEAENMDEIDVSNIKDRSPLFLPKLKGVTIRECENLKYLCSSQGLPYLESIDIEDCPRLIQIFNTEKNKDGFGLQNCPQLLQVFSSTEERNVIGDHILLNVPFLQDLEVSDCPQFSSFIAQAQVIEGLTLSNVGNSRQLCNTDVPVLNEGCIVVGNHEEVFQVQGRYLFSSIKSLELRNLFEVRVIWNDFAQVVTLENLTTLTLSGCKKLRYIFSPMMDRSLSHLVHLFIEGCEEIERLILAKDQVSSSSSSNGDTGLQPISFPNLTKITVRNCGNLKSLFPFGYVPVLPKLECLKLKMNSKLEEVFELEDEVEVTAEKEMNFDKLEWLSLEELPGLIHFCPKGYHFVLSALRVLTVRDCPKLTSGFFIDSQAFVHCKTKTPQSVEQDAIRNPIFSKN
;
A
#
# COMPACT_ATOMS: atom_id res chain seq x y z
N MET A 1 13.90 44.80 32.00
CA MET A 1 14.76 44.79 33.20
C MET A 1 15.63 43.55 33.11
N GLN A 2 16.91 43.70 33.42
CA GLN A 2 17.91 42.63 33.44
C GLN A 2 17.40 41.41 34.20
N ASN A 3 17.30 40.26 33.53
CA ASN A 3 17.17 38.98 34.22
C ASN A 3 18.56 38.48 34.60
N ASP A 4 19.17 39.15 35.58
CA ASP A 4 20.22 38.57 36.43
C ASP A 4 19.57 37.62 37.46
N CYS A 5 18.93 36.55 36.98
CA CYS A 5 18.36 35.55 37.87
C CYS A 5 18.64 34.12 37.40
N LEU A 6 19.50 33.49 38.21
CA LEU A 6 19.57 32.06 38.57
C LEU A 6 20.42 31.13 37.70
N ARG A 7 21.71 31.12 38.05
CA ARG A 7 22.67 30.00 37.89
C ARG A 7 22.31 28.74 38.73
N TYR A 8 21.07 28.27 38.68
CA TYR A 8 20.61 27.04 39.38
C TYR A 8 19.76 26.21 38.39
N CYS A 9 20.32 25.32 37.56
CA CYS A 9 20.76 23.93 37.78
C CYS A 9 19.62 22.93 38.12
N TRP A 10 19.08 22.26 37.09
CA TRP A 10 18.11 21.14 37.20
C TRP A 10 18.74 19.81 36.72
N PRO A 11 19.77 19.27 37.38
CA PRO A 11 20.51 18.10 36.91
C PRO A 11 19.74 16.78 36.96
N LYS A 12 18.49 16.78 37.44
CA LYS A 12 17.59 15.62 37.52
C LYS A 12 16.31 15.79 36.69
N LEU A 13 16.24 16.83 35.85
CA LEU A 13 15.05 17.05 35.05
C LEU A 13 15.06 16.03 33.90
N GLU A 14 14.15 15.07 33.99
CA GLU A 14 13.98 13.99 33.00
C GLU A 14 12.94 14.40 31.95
N ASP A 15 11.84 15.04 32.35
CA ASP A 15 10.79 15.45 31.41
C ASP A 15 10.62 16.98 31.42
N LEU A 16 10.67 17.60 30.24
CA LEU A 16 10.39 19.02 30.05
C LEU A 16 9.10 19.19 29.25
N HIS A 17 8.04 19.64 29.93
CA HIS A 17 6.76 19.99 29.30
C HIS A 17 6.56 21.51 29.29
N ILE A 18 6.38 22.08 28.11
CA ILE A 18 6.14 23.50 27.88
C ILE A 18 4.84 23.63 27.09
N GLU A 19 3.83 24.25 27.70
CA GLU A 19 2.50 24.40 27.11
C GLU A 19 2.02 25.84 27.22
N ASP A 20 1.30 26.33 26.19
CA ASP A 20 0.62 27.62 26.15
C ASP A 20 1.53 28.85 26.45
N CYS A 21 2.83 28.74 26.14
CA CYS A 21 3.80 29.79 26.42
C CYS A 21 3.85 30.83 25.29
N GLU A 22 2.86 31.73 25.25
CA GLU A 22 2.67 32.72 24.17
C GLU A 22 3.83 33.70 23.94
N SER A 23 4.72 33.90 24.92
CA SER A 23 5.85 34.83 24.79
C SER A 23 7.20 34.12 24.60
N LEU A 24 7.23 32.79 24.64
CA LEU A 24 8.46 32.01 24.54
C LEU A 24 8.98 32.06 23.11
N LYS A 25 10.17 32.64 22.93
CA LYS A 25 10.82 32.76 21.62
C LYS A 25 11.95 31.76 21.41
N TYR A 26 12.65 31.42 22.48
CA TYR A 26 13.82 30.56 22.48
C TYR A 26 13.83 29.74 23.77
N ILE A 27 14.25 28.49 23.69
CA ILE A 27 14.65 27.71 24.88
C ILE A 27 16.18 27.80 24.94
N SER A 28 16.70 28.51 25.95
CA SER A 28 18.15 28.72 26.08
C SER A 28 18.79 27.55 26.81
N THR A 29 19.90 27.06 26.28
CA THR A 29 20.68 25.93 26.82
C THR A 29 21.69 26.35 27.91
N ILE A 30 21.51 27.51 28.56
CA ILE A 30 22.44 27.97 29.60
C ILE A 30 22.42 27.05 30.85
N THR A 31 21.52 26.06 30.92
CA THR A 31 21.50 25.07 31.99
C THR A 31 21.66 23.66 31.45
N LEU A 32 22.80 23.05 31.77
CA LEU A 32 23.11 21.63 31.64
C LEU A 32 21.95 20.75 32.16
N ILE A 33 21.26 20.04 31.28
CA ILE A 33 20.33 18.96 31.66
C ILE A 33 20.88 17.66 31.05
N GLN A 34 21.82 17.03 31.75
CA GLN A 34 22.37 15.73 31.37
C GLN A 34 21.41 14.55 31.65
N SER A 35 20.22 14.83 32.16
CA SER A 35 19.20 13.85 32.54
C SER A 35 17.93 13.93 31.71
N LEU A 36 17.84 14.85 30.74
CA LEU A 36 16.61 15.02 29.97
C LEU A 36 16.36 13.77 29.13
N GLU A 37 15.17 13.21 29.26
CA GLU A 37 14.69 12.03 28.55
C GLU A 37 13.60 12.42 27.57
N SER A 38 12.75 13.40 27.88
CA SER A 38 11.69 13.83 26.97
C SER A 38 11.49 15.35 26.92
N VAL A 39 11.15 15.85 25.73
CA VAL A 39 10.75 17.24 25.52
C VAL A 39 9.40 17.29 24.83
N HIS A 40 8.43 17.93 25.50
CA HIS A 40 7.09 18.15 24.99
C HIS A 40 6.84 19.66 24.92
N ILE A 41 6.65 20.18 23.70
CA ILE A 41 6.38 21.60 23.46
C ILE A 41 5.05 21.71 22.71
N VAL A 42 4.08 22.37 23.34
CA VAL A 42 2.71 22.48 22.83
C VAL A 42 2.29 23.94 22.82
N ASN A 43 1.72 24.40 21.71
CA ASN A 43 1.04 25.71 21.61
C ASN A 43 1.96 26.93 21.87
N CYS A 44 3.24 26.82 21.55
CA CYS A 44 4.24 27.88 21.74
C CYS A 44 4.43 28.71 20.47
N HIS A 45 3.41 29.48 20.09
CA HIS A 45 3.31 30.17 18.79
C HIS A 45 4.41 31.19 18.49
N GLN A 46 5.09 31.73 19.50
CA GLN A 46 6.20 32.67 19.30
C GLN A 46 7.57 31.99 19.23
N LEU A 47 7.63 30.67 19.37
CA LEU A 47 8.87 29.90 19.39
C LEU A 47 9.50 29.92 17.99
N ILE A 48 10.68 30.50 17.92
CA ILE A 48 11.45 30.63 16.68
C ILE A 48 12.43 29.47 16.55
N GLN A 49 12.99 29.00 17.66
CA GLN A 49 14.02 27.96 17.69
C GLN A 49 14.05 27.27 19.06
N ILE A 50 14.23 25.95 19.08
CA ILE A 50 14.30 25.16 20.32
C ILE A 50 15.68 25.27 20.99
N TYR A 51 16.77 25.36 20.23
CA TYR A 51 18.11 25.47 20.82
C TYR A 51 18.85 26.67 20.26
N ASN A 52 19.05 27.70 21.10
CA ASN A 52 19.83 28.90 20.74
C ASN A 52 21.34 28.62 20.88
N MET A 53 22.13 29.03 19.90
CA MET A 53 23.54 28.66 19.72
C MET A 53 24.50 29.56 20.52
N GLU A 54 25.36 28.95 21.34
CA GLU A 54 26.68 29.52 21.70
C GLU A 54 27.67 28.48 22.29
N GLN A 55 27.25 27.26 22.67
CA GLN A 55 28.16 26.28 23.31
C GLN A 55 27.98 24.82 22.85
N ASN A 56 29.12 24.13 22.70
CA ASN A 56 29.28 22.67 22.48
C ASN A 56 28.69 21.86 23.65
N ILE A 57 27.38 21.61 23.64
CA ILE A 57 26.71 20.85 24.72
C ILE A 57 26.12 19.56 24.14
N MET A 58 26.43 18.45 24.82
CA MET A 58 25.83 17.13 24.60
C MET A 58 24.47 17.12 25.31
N LEU A 59 23.39 16.96 24.55
CA LEU A 59 22.03 16.83 25.07
C LEU A 59 21.65 15.34 25.09
N PRO A 60 21.28 14.78 26.25
CA PRO A 60 20.48 13.56 26.29
C PRO A 60 19.05 13.96 25.97
N GLU A 61 18.46 13.34 24.95
CA GLU A 61 17.00 13.40 24.75
C GLU A 61 16.60 12.06 24.17
N LEU A 62 15.48 11.50 24.62
CA LEU A 62 14.92 10.20 24.25
C LEU A 62 13.45 10.37 23.81
N GLY A 63 13.21 11.31 22.90
CA GLY A 63 11.87 11.59 22.38
C GLY A 63 11.56 13.08 22.43
N SER A 64 11.08 13.63 21.33
CA SER A 64 10.58 15.01 21.30
C SER A 64 9.22 15.06 20.61
N GLN A 65 8.27 15.74 21.25
CA GLN A 65 6.95 16.03 20.70
C GLN A 65 6.78 17.55 20.58
N ILE A 66 6.55 18.03 19.37
CA ILE A 66 6.51 19.46 19.07
C ILE A 66 5.22 19.75 18.31
N THR A 67 4.33 20.50 18.94
CA THR A 67 2.97 20.70 18.45
C THR A 67 2.59 22.18 18.44
N LYS A 68 2.02 22.67 17.33
CA LYS A 68 1.49 24.04 17.19
C LYS A 68 2.52 25.14 17.47
N CYS A 69 3.67 25.09 16.80
CA CYS A 69 4.73 26.09 16.88
C CYS A 69 4.83 26.91 15.59
N ASP A 70 3.92 27.89 15.42
CA ASP A 70 3.67 28.59 14.13
C ASP A 70 4.75 29.60 13.70
N LYS A 71 5.84 29.78 14.46
CA LYS A 71 6.98 30.62 14.03
C LYS A 71 8.27 29.84 13.83
N LEU A 72 8.22 28.53 14.07
CA LEU A 72 9.36 27.65 13.94
C LEU A 72 9.56 27.35 12.46
N THR A 73 10.62 27.88 11.85
CA THR A 73 10.94 27.65 10.43
C THR A 73 11.89 26.47 10.22
N TYR A 74 12.72 26.19 11.23
CA TYR A 74 13.52 24.97 11.32
C TYR A 74 13.63 24.47 12.77
N LEU A 75 13.83 23.16 12.94
CA LEU A 75 13.89 22.54 14.27
C LEU A 75 15.28 22.64 14.90
N PHE A 76 16.28 22.21 14.14
CA PHE A 76 17.66 22.09 14.57
C PHE A 76 18.58 22.90 13.64
N SER A 77 19.60 23.53 14.18
CA SER A 77 20.74 23.94 13.34
C SER A 77 21.53 22.70 12.93
N GLU A 78 22.32 22.77 11.85
CA GLU A 78 23.23 21.67 11.49
C GLU A 78 24.11 21.22 12.68
N PHE A 79 24.57 22.17 13.48
CA PHE A 79 25.40 21.88 14.64
C PHE A 79 24.62 21.11 15.72
N THR A 80 23.42 21.57 16.06
CA THR A 80 22.54 20.90 17.04
C THR A 80 22.19 19.48 16.58
N ALA A 81 21.90 19.31 15.29
CA ALA A 81 21.63 18.01 14.73
C ALA A 81 22.81 17.03 14.87
N ARG A 82 24.07 17.52 14.87
CA ARG A 82 25.27 16.70 15.10
C ARG A 82 25.50 16.34 16.57
N THR A 83 25.02 17.14 17.52
CA THR A 83 25.25 16.93 18.96
C THR A 83 24.16 16.10 19.64
N LEU A 84 22.98 15.96 19.03
CA LEU A 84 21.85 15.16 19.51
C LEU A 84 22.11 13.65 19.37
N ALA A 85 23.09 13.15 20.12
CA ALA A 85 23.58 11.77 20.05
C ALA A 85 22.66 10.73 20.71
N HIS A 86 21.53 11.15 21.29
CA HIS A 86 20.61 10.29 22.02
C HIS A 86 19.18 10.31 21.48
N LEU A 87 18.81 11.30 20.66
CA LEU A 87 17.46 11.46 20.14
C LEU A 87 17.07 10.23 19.31
N GLN A 88 16.05 9.50 19.76
CA GLN A 88 15.57 8.28 19.09
C GLN A 88 14.26 8.49 18.35
N PHE A 89 13.38 9.35 18.85
CA PHE A 89 12.06 9.58 18.27
C PHE A 89 11.77 11.07 18.20
N LEU A 90 11.17 11.48 17.09
CA LEU A 90 10.77 12.86 16.86
C LEU A 90 9.35 12.85 16.28
N ASP A 91 8.45 13.54 16.94
CA ASP A 91 7.05 13.66 16.58
C ASP A 91 6.71 15.16 16.47
N ILE A 92 6.26 15.57 15.28
CA ILE A 92 5.98 16.96 14.95
C ILE A 92 4.57 17.04 14.41
N TRP A 93 3.75 17.91 15.00
CA TRP A 93 2.36 18.07 14.59
C TRP A 93 1.99 19.54 14.44
N ASN A 94 1.35 19.91 13.32
CA ASN A 94 0.68 21.20 13.16
C ASN A 94 1.65 22.39 13.34
N CYS A 95 2.88 22.25 12.85
CA CYS A 95 3.89 23.30 12.88
C CYS A 95 3.94 23.99 11.51
N ASN A 96 2.94 24.84 11.24
CA ASN A 96 2.63 25.28 9.88
C ASN A 96 3.72 26.13 9.22
N SER A 97 4.59 26.78 9.98
CA SER A 97 5.71 27.57 9.43
C SER A 97 7.00 26.77 9.24
N LEU A 98 7.03 25.50 9.65
CA LEU A 98 8.22 24.67 9.55
C LEU A 98 8.52 24.41 8.07
N GLU A 99 9.67 24.87 7.59
CA GLU A 99 10.11 24.66 6.20
C GLU A 99 11.14 23.54 6.08
N HIS A 100 11.98 23.38 7.11
CA HIS A 100 13.07 22.41 7.15
C HIS A 100 13.15 21.75 8.54
N LEU A 101 13.49 20.47 8.66
CA LEU A 101 13.84 19.93 9.99
C LEU A 101 15.17 20.54 10.48
N ILE A 102 16.16 20.61 9.58
CA ILE A 102 17.49 21.13 9.86
C ILE A 102 17.70 22.41 9.03
N GLY A 103 17.94 23.53 9.71
CA GLY A 103 18.20 24.82 9.08
C GLY A 103 19.62 24.92 8.53
N GLU A 104 19.75 25.45 7.31
CA GLU A 104 21.04 25.83 6.73
C GLU A 104 21.58 27.06 7.48
N ALA A 105 22.86 27.02 7.85
CA ALA A 105 23.48 28.10 8.60
C ALA A 105 23.65 29.35 7.73
N GLU A 106 22.70 30.28 7.78
CA GLU A 106 22.93 31.64 7.29
C GLU A 106 23.97 32.33 8.21
N ASN A 107 25.18 32.52 7.68
CA ASN A 107 26.25 33.37 8.23
C ASN A 107 26.88 32.95 9.58
N MET A 108 27.67 31.88 9.58
CA MET A 108 28.77 31.76 10.56
C MET A 108 30.06 32.26 9.92
N ASP A 109 30.41 33.51 10.20
CA ASP A 109 31.76 34.05 9.98
C ASP A 109 32.78 33.13 10.69
N GLU A 110 33.74 32.63 9.91
CA GLU A 110 35.02 32.06 10.35
C GLU A 110 35.01 31.19 11.63
N ILE A 111 34.31 30.05 11.60
CA ILE A 111 34.81 28.89 12.34
C ILE A 111 35.69 28.11 11.37
N ASP A 112 36.96 27.92 11.73
CA ASP A 112 37.96 27.19 10.96
C ASP A 112 37.53 25.71 10.78
N VAL A 113 36.73 25.44 9.73
CA VAL A 113 36.25 24.10 9.35
C VAL A 113 37.38 23.26 8.70
N SER A 114 38.61 23.76 8.66
CA SER A 114 39.73 23.02 8.04
C SER A 114 40.13 21.76 8.83
N ASN A 115 39.71 21.62 10.09
CA ASN A 115 39.97 20.43 10.92
C ASN A 115 38.82 19.41 10.99
N ILE A 116 37.71 19.60 10.27
CA ILE A 116 36.55 18.68 10.26
C ILE A 116 36.30 18.13 8.84
N LYS A 117 37.37 17.81 8.11
CA LYS A 117 37.24 17.10 6.83
C LYS A 117 37.28 15.58 6.96
N ASP A 118 37.60 15.05 8.14
CA ASP A 118 37.79 13.59 8.34
C ASP A 118 36.95 12.97 9.48
N ARG A 119 36.12 13.74 10.20
CA ARG A 119 35.25 13.22 11.28
C ARG A 119 33.98 14.05 11.50
N SER A 120 33.20 14.30 10.46
CA SER A 120 31.89 14.97 10.65
C SER A 120 30.89 13.99 11.28
N PRO A 121 30.36 14.24 12.49
CA PRO A 121 29.29 13.43 13.04
C PRO A 121 28.08 13.46 12.11
N LEU A 122 27.42 12.31 11.94
CA LEU A 122 26.16 12.22 11.18
C LEU A 122 25.08 13.04 11.89
N PHE A 123 24.16 13.65 11.12
CA PHE A 123 22.97 14.28 11.71
C PHE A 123 22.09 13.24 12.40
N LEU A 124 21.69 13.55 13.63
CA LEU A 124 20.79 12.77 14.47
C LEU A 124 21.18 11.27 14.49
N PRO A 125 22.39 10.94 14.98
CA PRO A 125 23.05 9.65 14.76
C PRO A 125 22.44 8.48 15.53
N LYS A 126 21.33 8.66 16.25
CA LYS A 126 20.56 7.58 16.90
C LYS A 126 19.06 7.67 16.64
N LEU A 127 18.62 8.55 15.74
CA LEU A 127 17.21 8.73 15.42
C LEU A 127 16.69 7.50 14.70
N LYS A 128 15.69 6.85 15.30
CA LYS A 128 15.03 5.63 14.83
C LYS A 128 13.67 5.92 14.21
N GLY A 129 12.90 6.88 14.75
CA GLY A 129 11.57 7.17 14.26
C GLY A 129 11.34 8.67 14.06
N VAL A 130 10.72 9.04 12.94
CA VAL A 130 10.24 10.40 12.68
C VAL A 130 8.78 10.34 12.26
N THR A 131 7.92 11.04 12.99
CA THR A 131 6.52 11.25 12.63
C THR A 131 6.29 12.75 12.42
N ILE A 132 5.72 13.12 11.27
CA ILE A 132 5.39 14.52 10.96
C ILE A 132 3.97 14.59 10.42
N ARG A 133 3.10 15.39 11.05
CA ARG A 133 1.69 15.53 10.65
C ARG A 133 1.27 16.99 10.51
N GLU A 134 0.44 17.28 9.52
CA GLU A 134 -0.20 18.59 9.30
C GLU A 134 0.82 19.76 9.27
N CYS A 135 1.97 19.60 8.61
CA CYS A 135 2.98 20.67 8.52
C CYS A 135 2.94 21.33 7.13
N GLU A 136 2.11 22.37 6.98
CA GLU A 136 1.76 22.96 5.68
C GLU A 136 2.94 23.47 4.83
N ASN A 137 3.97 24.05 5.45
CA ASN A 137 5.11 24.63 4.74
C ASN A 137 6.36 23.74 4.70
N LEU A 138 6.30 22.52 5.22
CA LEU A 138 7.47 21.64 5.27
C LEU A 138 7.87 21.25 3.85
N LYS A 139 9.11 21.56 3.46
CA LYS A 139 9.65 21.25 2.13
C LYS A 139 10.72 20.17 2.17
N TYR A 140 11.55 20.14 3.22
CA TYR A 140 12.73 19.28 3.31
C TYR A 140 12.93 18.72 4.72
N LEU A 141 13.27 17.43 4.83
CA LEU A 141 13.70 16.88 6.12
C LEU A 141 15.18 17.19 6.42
N CYS A 142 16.10 16.94 5.50
CA CYS A 142 17.51 17.34 5.63
C CYS A 142 17.98 17.98 4.31
N SER A 143 19.06 18.76 4.30
CA SER A 143 19.59 19.36 3.06
C SER A 143 20.82 18.66 2.49
N SER A 144 21.62 17.97 3.31
CA SER A 144 23.00 17.59 2.93
C SER A 144 23.51 16.22 3.40
N GLN A 145 22.95 15.65 4.47
CA GLN A 145 23.34 14.33 4.99
C GLN A 145 22.09 13.51 5.36
N GLY A 146 22.13 12.20 5.08
CA GLY A 146 21.03 11.30 5.41
C GLY A 146 21.01 10.91 6.89
N LEU A 147 19.85 10.43 7.35
CA LEU A 147 19.65 9.88 8.69
C LEU A 147 20.07 8.40 8.71
N PRO A 148 21.16 8.02 9.39
CA PRO A 148 21.84 6.73 9.19
C PRO A 148 21.19 5.51 9.86
N TYR A 149 20.35 5.76 10.87
CA TYR A 149 19.76 4.72 11.73
C TYR A 149 18.24 4.86 11.83
N LEU A 150 17.63 5.58 10.90
CA LEU A 150 16.18 5.67 10.85
C LEU A 150 15.64 4.26 10.56
N GLU A 151 14.63 3.86 11.31
CA GLU A 151 13.96 2.57 11.23
C GLU A 151 12.54 2.76 10.71
N SER A 152 11.89 3.87 11.08
CA SER A 152 10.53 4.23 10.71
C SER A 152 10.39 5.72 10.37
N ILE A 153 9.59 5.99 9.34
CA ILE A 153 9.18 7.35 8.97
C ILE A 153 7.70 7.36 8.59
N ASP A 154 6.96 8.30 9.16
CA ASP A 154 5.53 8.51 8.89
C ASP A 154 5.31 10.00 8.65
N ILE A 155 4.92 10.38 7.45
CA ILE A 155 4.63 11.78 7.09
C ILE A 155 3.21 11.86 6.51
N GLU A 156 2.37 12.67 7.16
CA GLU A 156 0.97 12.87 6.80
C GLU A 156 0.69 14.37 6.63
N ASP A 157 -0.16 14.73 5.66
CA ASP A 157 -0.66 16.10 5.46
C ASP A 157 0.44 17.18 5.38
N CYS A 158 1.49 16.89 4.61
CA CYS A 158 2.60 17.82 4.34
C CYS A 158 2.60 18.23 2.85
N PRO A 159 1.70 19.15 2.42
CA PRO A 159 1.41 19.40 1.00
C PRO A 159 2.55 20.02 0.20
N ARG A 160 3.48 20.69 0.86
CA ARG A 160 4.66 21.33 0.25
C ARG A 160 5.93 20.49 0.35
N LEU A 161 5.84 19.25 0.84
CA LEU A 161 6.99 18.38 0.99
C LEU A 161 7.52 18.02 -0.39
N ILE A 162 8.77 18.40 -0.66
CA ILE A 162 9.44 18.16 -1.94
C ILE A 162 10.39 16.97 -1.82
N GLN A 163 11.13 16.89 -0.71
CA GLN A 163 12.19 15.91 -0.55
C GLN A 163 12.35 15.34 0.87
N ILE A 164 12.49 14.03 0.94
CA ILE A 164 12.88 13.28 2.14
C ILE A 164 14.34 12.82 1.93
N PHE A 165 15.14 12.80 3.00
CA PHE A 165 16.50 12.25 2.97
C PHE A 165 16.60 11.13 3.99
N ASN A 166 17.04 9.96 3.54
CA ASN A 166 17.33 8.85 4.41
C ASN A 166 18.45 8.00 3.80
N THR A 167 19.18 7.26 4.64
CA THR A 167 20.21 6.31 4.17
C THR A 167 19.65 4.89 4.16
N GLU A 168 20.37 3.98 3.52
CA GLU A 168 19.93 2.63 3.11
C GLU A 168 19.65 1.64 4.25
N LYS A 169 19.33 2.04 5.50
CA LYS A 169 19.30 1.14 6.68
C LYS A 169 17.96 0.99 7.41
N ASN A 170 16.81 1.21 6.76
CA ASN A 170 15.48 1.11 7.41
C ASN A 170 14.96 -0.34 7.51
N LYS A 171 14.50 -0.80 8.67
CA LYS A 171 13.99 -2.17 8.86
C LYS A 171 12.48 -2.33 9.01
N ASP A 172 11.77 -1.28 9.40
CA ASP A 172 10.39 -1.43 9.89
C ASP A 172 9.36 -0.94 8.85
N GLY A 173 9.07 0.36 8.80
CA GLY A 173 7.96 0.88 7.98
C GLY A 173 8.17 2.30 7.46
N PHE A 174 7.59 2.58 6.28
CA PHE A 174 7.68 3.85 5.57
C PHE A 174 6.29 4.25 5.09
N GLY A 175 5.73 5.29 5.71
CA GLY A 175 4.40 5.82 5.43
C GLY A 175 4.47 7.24 4.87
N LEU A 176 3.79 7.48 3.74
CA LEU A 176 3.61 8.79 3.16
C LEU A 176 2.15 9.00 2.78
N GLN A 177 1.51 10.01 3.35
CA GLN A 177 0.13 10.34 3.05
C GLN A 177 0.00 11.84 2.74
N ASN A 178 -0.80 12.17 1.72
CA ASN A 178 -1.16 13.54 1.35
C ASN A 178 0.06 14.47 1.11
N CYS A 179 1.10 13.97 0.41
CA CYS A 179 2.29 14.73 0.02
C CYS A 179 2.37 14.94 -1.51
N PRO A 180 1.47 15.75 -2.11
CA PRO A 180 1.32 15.87 -3.57
C PRO A 180 2.47 16.52 -4.32
N GLN A 181 3.39 17.22 -3.63
CA GLN A 181 4.58 17.83 -4.23
C GLN A 181 5.84 17.00 -4.06
N LEU A 182 5.74 15.80 -3.47
CA LEU A 182 6.90 14.97 -3.19
C LEU A 182 7.52 14.46 -4.49
N LEU A 183 8.77 14.86 -4.71
CA LEU A 183 9.56 14.54 -5.90
C LEU A 183 10.70 13.57 -5.60
N GLN A 184 11.21 13.52 -4.37
CA GLN A 184 12.37 12.69 -4.06
C GLN A 184 12.33 12.17 -2.61
N VAL A 185 12.76 10.93 -2.40
CA VAL A 185 12.79 10.33 -1.05
C VAL A 185 14.19 9.88 -0.62
N PHE A 186 15.10 9.61 -1.55
CA PHE A 186 16.48 9.23 -1.26
C PHE A 186 17.45 9.93 -2.22
N SER A 187 18.66 10.24 -1.75
CA SER A 187 19.76 10.79 -2.56
C SER A 187 20.79 9.69 -2.85
N SER A 188 21.27 9.60 -4.09
CA SER A 188 22.41 8.74 -4.43
C SER A 188 23.70 9.38 -3.89
N THR A 189 24.13 8.97 -2.71
CA THR A 189 25.51 9.21 -2.28
C THR A 189 26.37 8.08 -2.82
N GLU A 190 27.11 8.39 -3.88
CA GLU A 190 28.05 7.54 -4.60
C GLU A 190 27.44 6.67 -5.72
N GLU A 191 28.05 6.84 -6.89
CA GLU A 191 27.75 6.22 -8.19
C GLU A 191 26.50 6.70 -8.94
N ARG A 192 26.75 7.08 -10.19
CA ARG A 192 25.77 7.66 -11.13
C ARG A 192 24.63 6.69 -11.38
N ASN A 193 23.47 6.93 -10.77
CA ASN A 193 22.19 6.42 -11.28
C ASN A 193 21.16 7.56 -11.39
N VAL A 194 21.59 8.74 -11.85
CA VAL A 194 20.63 9.74 -12.37
C VAL A 194 20.11 9.19 -13.69
N ILE A 195 18.98 8.51 -13.64
CA ILE A 195 18.26 8.10 -14.83
C ILE A 195 16.99 8.94 -14.87
N GLY A 196 17.09 10.13 -15.47
CA GLY A 196 15.97 11.04 -15.72
C GLY A 196 15.24 11.56 -14.48
N ASP A 197 14.02 12.06 -14.69
CA ASP A 197 13.09 12.61 -13.68
C ASP A 197 12.43 11.51 -12.81
N HIS A 198 13.06 10.33 -12.67
CA HIS A 198 12.49 9.23 -11.90
C HIS A 198 12.74 9.40 -10.40
N ILE A 199 11.70 9.16 -9.61
CA ILE A 199 11.83 9.00 -8.16
C ILE A 199 12.54 7.66 -7.93
N LEU A 200 13.64 7.67 -7.20
CA LEU A 200 14.36 6.46 -6.83
C LEU A 200 14.15 6.27 -5.33
N LEU A 201 13.26 5.34 -4.94
CA LEU A 201 13.40 4.72 -3.63
C LEU A 201 14.42 3.61 -3.79
N ASN A 202 15.50 3.63 -3.00
CA ASN A 202 16.28 2.45 -2.72
C ASN A 202 15.92 2.02 -1.29
N VAL A 203 14.99 1.07 -1.17
CA VAL A 203 14.47 0.60 0.13
C VAL A 203 14.80 -0.88 0.35
N PRO A 204 16.09 -1.23 0.54
CA PRO A 204 16.53 -2.63 0.51
C PRO A 204 16.06 -3.48 1.70
N PHE A 205 15.62 -2.84 2.79
CA PHE A 205 15.31 -3.51 4.05
C PHE A 205 13.89 -3.21 4.57
N LEU A 206 13.07 -2.50 3.79
CA LEU A 206 11.73 -2.07 4.21
C LEU A 206 10.73 -3.24 4.16
N GLN A 207 9.99 -3.46 5.25
CA GLN A 207 8.94 -4.49 5.32
C GLN A 207 7.59 -3.96 4.87
N ASP A 208 7.20 -2.77 5.34
CA ASP A 208 5.91 -2.15 5.00
C ASP A 208 6.10 -0.80 4.31
N LEU A 209 5.48 -0.65 3.14
CA LEU A 209 5.45 0.58 2.36
C LEU A 209 4.01 1.03 2.13
N GLU A 210 3.65 2.19 2.64
CA GLU A 210 2.38 2.84 2.38
C GLU A 210 2.59 4.22 1.75
N VAL A 211 2.01 4.43 0.56
CA VAL A 211 2.03 5.72 -0.11
C VAL A 211 0.63 6.06 -0.60
N SER A 212 0.04 7.12 -0.07
CA SER A 212 -1.31 7.58 -0.38
C SER A 212 -1.33 9.05 -0.76
N ASP A 213 -2.08 9.41 -1.81
CA ASP A 213 -2.34 10.79 -2.22
C ASP A 213 -1.07 11.58 -2.59
N CYS A 214 -0.11 10.87 -3.18
CA CYS A 214 1.13 11.42 -3.74
C CYS A 214 1.12 11.27 -5.28
N PRO A 215 0.36 12.06 -6.05
CA PRO A 215 0.19 11.88 -7.50
C PRO A 215 1.46 12.02 -8.34
N GLN A 216 2.51 12.66 -7.83
CA GLN A 216 3.81 12.75 -8.50
C GLN A 216 4.70 11.52 -8.26
N PHE A 217 4.31 10.66 -7.31
CA PHE A 217 5.05 9.47 -6.95
C PHE A 217 4.85 8.36 -7.97
N SER A 218 5.85 8.09 -8.82
CA SER A 218 5.57 7.33 -10.05
C SER A 218 6.42 6.11 -10.37
N SER A 219 7.63 6.02 -9.84
CA SER A 219 8.54 4.91 -10.06
C SER A 219 9.39 4.78 -8.81
N PHE A 220 9.77 3.56 -8.44
CA PHE A 220 10.77 3.34 -7.43
C PHE A 220 11.40 1.94 -7.51
N ILE A 221 12.65 1.82 -7.08
CA ILE A 221 13.39 0.55 -7.11
C ILE A 221 13.35 -0.07 -5.72
N ALA A 222 12.33 -0.87 -5.45
CA ALA A 222 12.34 -1.70 -4.27
C ALA A 222 13.15 -2.98 -4.52
N GLN A 223 14.16 -3.27 -3.69
CA GLN A 223 14.67 -4.63 -3.60
C GLN A 223 13.59 -5.49 -2.91
N ALA A 224 12.74 -6.08 -3.73
CA ALA A 224 11.52 -6.79 -3.37
C ALA A 224 11.68 -8.01 -2.44
N GLN A 225 12.90 -8.34 -2.01
CA GLN A 225 13.17 -9.47 -1.13
C GLN A 225 12.66 -9.25 0.30
N VAL A 226 12.33 -8.02 0.70
CA VAL A 226 11.99 -7.72 2.10
C VAL A 226 10.57 -7.17 2.31
N ILE A 227 9.98 -6.54 1.28
CA ILE A 227 8.64 -5.95 1.42
C ILE A 227 7.59 -7.05 1.62
N GLU A 228 6.90 -7.01 2.77
CA GLU A 228 5.77 -7.87 3.12
C GLU A 228 4.43 -7.16 2.86
N GLY A 229 4.33 -5.87 3.15
CA GLY A 229 3.13 -5.05 2.94
C GLY A 229 3.39 -3.91 1.96
N LEU A 230 2.57 -3.83 0.91
CA LEU A 230 2.62 -2.73 -0.06
C LEU A 230 1.23 -2.13 -0.27
N THR A 231 1.09 -0.86 0.08
CA THR A 231 -0.14 -0.08 -0.12
C THR A 231 0.16 1.15 -0.96
N LEU A 232 -0.49 1.25 -2.12
CA LEU A 232 -0.36 2.39 -3.04
C LEU A 232 -1.74 2.95 -3.36
N SER A 233 -1.97 4.22 -3.03
CA SER A 233 -3.25 4.91 -3.25
C SER A 233 -3.05 6.26 -3.93
N ASN A 234 -3.76 6.54 -5.03
CA ASN A 234 -3.72 7.83 -5.72
C ASN A 234 -2.30 8.28 -6.20
N VAL A 235 -1.37 7.33 -6.38
CA VAL A 235 0.01 7.61 -6.83
C VAL A 235 0.12 7.56 -8.36
N GLY A 236 1.13 8.25 -8.89
CA GLY A 236 1.51 8.16 -10.31
C GLY A 236 0.51 8.74 -11.32
N ASN A 237 -0.49 9.49 -10.85
CA ASN A 237 -1.55 10.09 -11.67
C ASN A 237 -1.13 11.42 -12.36
N SER A 238 0.13 11.86 -12.23
CA SER A 238 0.61 13.11 -12.83
C SER A 238 0.92 12.98 -14.33
N ARG A 239 0.35 13.90 -15.14
CA ARG A 239 0.54 13.97 -16.60
C ARG A 239 1.97 14.30 -17.05
N GLN A 240 2.84 14.76 -16.14
CA GLN A 240 4.20 15.22 -16.46
C GLN A 240 5.21 14.08 -16.65
N LEU A 241 4.88 12.86 -16.23
CA LEU A 241 5.71 11.68 -16.43
C LEU A 241 5.46 11.13 -17.84
N CYS A 242 5.93 11.89 -18.83
CA CYS A 242 5.81 11.57 -20.24
C CYS A 242 6.92 10.57 -20.63
N ASN A 243 6.54 9.33 -20.95
CA ASN A 243 7.33 8.36 -21.72
C ASN A 243 8.84 8.36 -21.45
N THR A 244 9.25 8.27 -20.20
CA THR A 244 10.65 7.99 -19.88
C THR A 244 10.86 6.49 -19.94
N ASP A 245 11.80 6.05 -20.79
CA ASP A 245 12.27 4.68 -20.84
C ASP A 245 12.73 4.28 -19.43
N VAL A 246 12.04 3.30 -18.83
CA VAL A 246 12.40 2.77 -17.52
C VAL A 246 13.85 2.32 -17.63
N PRO A 247 14.76 2.81 -16.77
CA PRO A 247 16.15 2.42 -16.84
C PRO A 247 16.31 0.93 -16.90
N VAL A 248 17.22 0.45 -17.75
CA VAL A 248 17.61 -0.96 -17.76
C VAL A 248 18.31 -1.26 -16.45
N LEU A 249 17.55 -1.70 -15.45
CA LEU A 249 18.04 -2.02 -14.11
C LEU A 249 18.21 -3.53 -14.03
N ASN A 250 19.37 -3.99 -13.60
CA ASN A 250 19.59 -5.40 -13.25
C ASN A 250 18.90 -5.77 -11.90
N GLU A 251 17.82 -5.08 -11.52
CA GLU A 251 17.11 -5.18 -10.24
C GLU A 251 15.59 -5.15 -10.49
N GLY A 252 14.80 -5.72 -9.58
CA GLY A 252 13.34 -5.59 -9.62
C GLY A 252 12.92 -4.17 -9.28
N CYS A 253 11.96 -3.61 -10.02
CA CYS A 253 11.43 -2.27 -9.75
C CYS A 253 9.90 -2.27 -9.70
N ILE A 254 9.34 -1.38 -8.88
CA ILE A 254 7.90 -1.16 -8.80
C ILE A 254 7.65 0.20 -9.46
N VAL A 255 6.94 0.17 -10.57
CA VAL A 255 6.71 1.36 -11.40
C VAL A 255 5.21 1.63 -11.36
N VAL A 256 4.78 2.76 -10.82
CA VAL A 256 3.34 3.04 -10.63
C VAL A 256 3.01 4.42 -11.18
N GLY A 257 2.35 4.53 -12.33
CA GLY A 257 1.89 5.84 -12.81
C GLY A 257 1.33 5.80 -14.21
N ASN A 258 1.78 6.67 -15.12
CA ASN A 258 1.42 6.61 -16.55
C ASN A 258 1.89 5.32 -17.26
N HIS A 259 2.55 4.42 -16.52
CA HIS A 259 2.88 3.10 -17.00
C HIS A 259 1.65 2.19 -16.88
N GLU A 260 1.42 1.41 -17.93
CA GLU A 260 0.31 0.45 -17.97
C GLU A 260 0.52 -0.74 -17.02
N GLU A 261 1.72 -0.87 -16.43
CA GLU A 261 2.19 -2.01 -15.63
C GLU A 261 2.73 -1.56 -14.26
N VAL A 262 2.29 -2.22 -13.17
CA VAL A 262 2.76 -1.92 -11.78
C VAL A 262 4.10 -2.56 -11.47
N PHE A 263 4.26 -3.85 -11.78
CA PHE A 263 5.49 -4.59 -11.52
C PHE A 263 6.24 -4.82 -12.83
N GLN A 264 7.38 -4.16 -12.99
CA GLN A 264 8.28 -4.36 -14.12
C GLN A 264 9.53 -5.08 -13.64
N VAL A 265 9.79 -6.26 -14.21
CA VAL A 265 10.96 -7.08 -13.86
C VAL A 265 11.93 -7.13 -15.01
N GLN A 266 13.13 -6.61 -14.78
CA GLN A 266 14.27 -6.68 -15.69
C GLN A 266 15.39 -7.51 -15.04
N GLY A 267 15.12 -8.78 -14.72
CA GLY A 267 16.10 -9.64 -14.03
C GLY A 267 15.48 -10.92 -13.47
N ARG A 268 16.16 -11.61 -12.54
CA ARG A 268 15.66 -12.80 -11.81
C ARG A 268 15.22 -12.47 -10.38
N TYR A 269 14.43 -11.42 -10.18
CA TYR A 269 13.98 -11.04 -8.84
C TYR A 269 12.53 -11.43 -8.59
N LEU A 270 12.30 -11.91 -7.37
CA LEU A 270 11.07 -12.51 -6.90
C LEU A 270 10.43 -11.52 -5.93
N PHE A 271 9.19 -11.10 -6.17
CA PHE A 271 8.35 -10.40 -5.17
C PHE A 271 7.78 -11.39 -4.15
N SER A 272 8.55 -12.43 -3.81
CA SER A 272 8.08 -13.57 -3.04
C SER A 272 7.78 -13.21 -1.61
N SER A 273 8.32 -12.12 -1.08
CA SER A 273 8.09 -11.68 0.30
C SER A 273 6.75 -10.96 0.51
N ILE A 274 6.14 -10.43 -0.55
CA ILE A 274 4.88 -9.67 -0.43
C ILE A 274 3.78 -10.60 0.06
N LYS A 275 3.21 -10.28 1.24
CA LYS A 275 2.08 -10.97 1.87
C LYS A 275 0.77 -10.21 1.66
N SER A 276 0.82 -8.89 1.61
CA SER A 276 -0.36 -8.03 1.42
C SER A 276 -0.07 -7.00 0.35
N LEU A 277 -0.90 -6.97 -0.69
CA LEU A 277 -0.86 -5.94 -1.73
C LEU A 277 -2.19 -5.20 -1.80
N GLU A 278 -2.13 -3.88 -1.65
CA GLU A 278 -3.27 -2.99 -1.74
C GLU A 278 -3.02 -1.88 -2.77
N LEU A 279 -3.81 -1.86 -3.83
CA LEU A 279 -3.74 -0.84 -4.89
C LEU A 279 -5.07 -0.10 -4.99
N ARG A 280 -5.03 1.22 -4.77
CA ARG A 280 -6.20 2.09 -4.81
C ARG A 280 -6.04 3.24 -5.79
N ASN A 281 -7.07 3.50 -6.58
CA ASN A 281 -7.18 4.67 -7.46
C ASN A 281 -5.97 4.88 -8.40
N LEU A 282 -5.40 3.78 -8.89
CA LEU A 282 -4.34 3.80 -9.89
C LEU A 282 -5.00 3.81 -11.27
N PHE A 283 -5.32 5.01 -11.77
CA PHE A 283 -6.25 5.16 -12.90
C PHE A 283 -5.68 4.74 -14.25
N GLU A 284 -4.35 4.74 -14.39
CA GLU A 284 -3.66 4.40 -15.64
C GLU A 284 -3.19 2.93 -15.73
N VAL A 285 -3.17 2.22 -14.60
CA VAL A 285 -2.73 0.82 -14.53
C VAL A 285 -3.67 -0.08 -15.35
N ARG A 286 -3.10 -0.86 -16.27
CA ARG A 286 -3.82 -1.83 -17.09
C ARG A 286 -3.51 -3.27 -16.72
N VAL A 287 -2.32 -3.52 -16.21
CA VAL A 287 -1.80 -4.83 -15.81
C VAL A 287 -1.04 -4.64 -14.51
N ILE A 288 -1.22 -5.55 -13.55
CA ILE A 288 -0.47 -5.48 -12.29
C ILE A 288 0.91 -6.12 -12.49
N TRP A 289 0.94 -7.32 -13.05
CA TRP A 289 2.15 -8.14 -13.19
C TRP A 289 2.35 -8.56 -14.65
N ASN A 290 3.55 -8.33 -15.20
CA ASN A 290 3.88 -8.61 -16.59
C ASN A 290 3.92 -10.12 -16.91
N ASP A 291 3.45 -10.51 -18.09
CA ASP A 291 3.26 -11.89 -18.59
C ASP A 291 4.57 -12.70 -18.82
N PHE A 292 5.75 -12.17 -18.45
CA PHE A 292 7.01 -12.93 -18.37
C PHE A 292 7.06 -13.85 -17.12
N ALA A 293 5.97 -14.57 -16.89
CA ALA A 293 5.59 -15.35 -15.70
C ALA A 293 6.48 -16.57 -15.37
N GLN A 294 7.73 -16.61 -15.80
CA GLN A 294 8.75 -17.45 -15.14
C GLN A 294 9.52 -16.70 -14.05
N VAL A 295 9.31 -15.38 -13.90
CA VAL A 295 10.18 -14.54 -13.08
C VAL A 295 9.47 -13.93 -11.86
N VAL A 296 8.20 -13.53 -11.97
CA VAL A 296 7.45 -12.95 -10.83
C VAL A 296 6.78 -14.06 -10.03
N THR A 297 7.39 -14.47 -8.92
CA THR A 297 6.74 -15.36 -7.94
C THR A 297 6.22 -14.52 -6.77
N LEU A 298 4.92 -14.58 -6.51
CA LEU A 298 4.22 -13.94 -5.39
C LEU A 298 3.89 -14.97 -4.30
N GLU A 299 4.77 -15.97 -4.11
CA GLU A 299 4.44 -17.20 -3.39
C GLU A 299 3.84 -16.96 -2.00
N ASN A 300 4.20 -15.89 -1.28
CA ASN A 300 3.66 -15.58 0.05
C ASN A 300 2.44 -14.65 0.04
N LEU A 301 1.92 -14.22 -1.11
CA LEU A 301 0.80 -13.29 -1.18
C LEU A 301 -0.45 -13.93 -0.59
N THR A 302 -0.95 -13.36 0.50
CA THR A 302 -2.14 -13.81 1.24
C THR A 302 -3.36 -12.93 0.99
N THR A 303 -3.14 -11.63 0.74
CA THR A 303 -4.21 -10.65 0.59
C THR A 303 -3.95 -9.77 -0.62
N LEU A 304 -4.95 -9.68 -1.51
CA LEU A 304 -4.95 -8.78 -2.65
C LEU A 304 -6.19 -7.90 -2.62
N THR A 305 -5.99 -6.59 -2.49
CA THR A 305 -7.03 -5.56 -2.44
C THR A 305 -6.86 -4.59 -3.60
N LEU A 306 -7.85 -4.48 -4.47
CA LEU A 306 -7.87 -3.58 -5.62
C LEU A 306 -9.10 -2.69 -5.54
N SER A 307 -8.92 -1.37 -5.59
CA SER A 307 -10.04 -0.42 -5.51
C SER A 307 -9.85 0.73 -6.51
N GLY A 308 -10.80 0.98 -7.40
CA GLY A 308 -10.77 2.16 -8.28
C GLY A 308 -9.66 2.15 -9.34
N CYS A 309 -9.06 1.00 -9.65
CA CYS A 309 -8.09 0.85 -10.75
C CYS A 309 -8.84 0.70 -12.09
N LYS A 310 -9.27 1.82 -12.67
CA LYS A 310 -10.31 1.84 -13.71
C LYS A 310 -9.93 1.19 -15.04
N LYS A 311 -8.66 1.30 -15.46
CA LYS A 311 -8.14 0.74 -16.72
C LYS A 311 -7.60 -0.68 -16.61
N LEU A 312 -7.67 -1.28 -15.42
CA LEU A 312 -7.16 -2.63 -15.17
C LEU A 312 -7.96 -3.64 -16.00
N ARG A 313 -7.27 -4.47 -16.78
CA ARG A 313 -7.91 -5.39 -17.76
C ARG A 313 -8.11 -6.80 -17.22
N TYR A 314 -7.11 -7.32 -16.51
CA TYR A 314 -7.11 -8.63 -15.87
C TYR A 314 -6.23 -8.58 -14.63
N ILE A 315 -6.38 -9.57 -13.74
CA ILE A 315 -5.58 -9.67 -12.52
C ILE A 315 -4.59 -10.82 -12.65
N PHE A 316 -5.03 -11.98 -13.14
CA PHE A 316 -4.22 -13.19 -13.15
C PHE A 316 -3.90 -13.63 -14.58
N SER A 317 -2.66 -14.06 -14.80
CA SER A 317 -2.24 -14.68 -16.06
C SER A 317 -2.18 -16.20 -15.88
N PRO A 318 -2.65 -17.03 -16.83
CA PRO A 318 -2.62 -18.50 -16.76
C PRO A 318 -1.26 -19.11 -16.41
N MET A 319 -0.18 -18.36 -16.66
CA MET A 319 1.19 -18.77 -16.40
C MET A 319 1.61 -18.67 -14.92
N MET A 320 0.72 -18.19 -14.03
CA MET A 320 0.97 -17.96 -12.60
C MET A 320 0.71 -19.19 -11.69
N ASP A 321 0.74 -20.40 -12.26
CA ASP A 321 0.51 -21.72 -11.61
C ASP A 321 0.90 -21.79 -10.11
N ARG A 322 2.12 -21.36 -9.77
CA ARG A 322 2.70 -21.51 -8.41
C ARG A 322 2.70 -20.26 -7.55
N SER A 323 2.47 -19.09 -8.14
CA SER A 323 2.74 -17.82 -7.47
C SER A 323 1.65 -17.42 -6.48
N LEU A 324 0.46 -18.00 -6.48
CA LEU A 324 -0.68 -17.52 -5.66
C LEU A 324 -1.25 -18.60 -4.73
N SER A 325 -0.46 -19.63 -4.42
CA SER A 325 -0.88 -20.76 -3.60
C SER A 325 -1.27 -20.39 -2.16
N HIS A 326 -0.78 -19.27 -1.64
CA HIS A 326 -1.11 -18.77 -0.30
C HIS A 326 -2.20 -17.69 -0.27
N LEU A 327 -2.79 -17.32 -1.42
CA LEU A 327 -3.81 -16.28 -1.46
C LEU A 327 -5.05 -16.72 -0.68
N VAL A 328 -5.43 -15.93 0.34
CA VAL A 328 -6.55 -16.19 1.25
C VAL A 328 -7.71 -15.24 0.98
N HIS A 329 -7.42 -13.96 0.72
CA HIS A 329 -8.42 -12.91 0.54
C HIS A 329 -8.22 -12.15 -0.78
N LEU A 330 -9.30 -12.06 -1.57
CA LEU A 330 -9.38 -11.26 -2.79
C LEU A 330 -10.52 -10.24 -2.67
N PHE A 331 -10.17 -8.96 -2.73
CA PHE A 331 -11.12 -7.86 -2.73
C PHE A 331 -10.92 -6.98 -3.96
N ILE A 332 -12.00 -6.76 -4.72
CA ILE A 332 -11.99 -5.94 -5.93
C ILE A 332 -13.19 -5.00 -5.89
N GLU A 333 -12.96 -3.70 -6.03
CA GLU A 333 -14.02 -2.69 -6.05
C GLU A 333 -13.77 -1.63 -7.13
N GLY A 334 -14.77 -1.32 -7.95
CA GLY A 334 -14.69 -0.16 -8.86
C GLY A 334 -13.63 -0.26 -9.96
N CYS A 335 -13.20 -1.46 -10.35
CA CYS A 335 -12.31 -1.67 -11.50
C CYS A 335 -13.16 -1.82 -12.77
N GLU A 336 -13.34 -0.71 -13.50
CA GLU A 336 -14.36 -0.58 -14.54
C GLU A 336 -14.07 -1.40 -15.82
N GLU A 337 -12.81 -1.53 -16.25
CA GLU A 337 -12.43 -2.22 -17.50
C GLU A 337 -12.18 -3.74 -17.36
N ILE A 338 -12.21 -4.31 -16.15
CA ILE A 338 -12.04 -5.76 -15.98
C ILE A 338 -13.23 -6.49 -16.59
N GLU A 339 -12.99 -7.30 -17.63
CA GLU A 339 -14.01 -8.20 -18.20
C GLU A 339 -14.00 -9.59 -17.55
N ARG A 340 -12.80 -10.08 -17.21
CA ARG A 340 -12.55 -11.37 -16.55
C ARG A 340 -11.36 -11.23 -15.60
N LEU A 341 -11.32 -12.01 -14.52
CA LEU A 341 -10.19 -11.94 -13.59
C LEU A 341 -8.92 -12.58 -14.15
N ILE A 342 -9.08 -13.59 -15.02
CA ILE A 342 -7.98 -14.37 -15.62
C ILE A 342 -7.87 -14.05 -17.10
N LEU A 343 -6.65 -13.81 -17.58
CA LEU A 343 -6.35 -13.62 -19.01
C LEU A 343 -6.64 -14.92 -19.80
N ALA A 344 -7.27 -14.80 -20.96
CA ALA A 344 -7.56 -15.95 -21.83
C ALA A 344 -6.27 -16.50 -22.48
N LYS A 345 -6.23 -17.83 -22.68
CA LYS A 345 -5.04 -18.57 -23.17
C LYS A 345 -4.59 -18.16 -24.58
N ASP A 346 -5.50 -17.66 -25.41
CA ASP A 346 -5.29 -17.28 -26.81
C ASP A 346 -4.63 -15.89 -26.99
N GLN A 347 -4.59 -15.07 -25.94
CA GLN A 347 -3.97 -13.74 -25.97
C GLN A 347 -2.51 -13.72 -25.48
N VAL A 348 -1.94 -14.88 -25.17
CA VAL A 348 -0.50 -15.02 -24.88
C VAL A 348 0.25 -15.06 -26.21
N SER A 349 0.90 -13.96 -26.57
CA SER A 349 1.66 -13.87 -27.83
C SER A 349 2.84 -14.86 -27.87
N SER A 350 2.66 -15.95 -28.62
CA SER A 350 3.61 -16.49 -29.61
C SER A 350 5.12 -16.34 -29.36
N SER A 351 5.70 -16.93 -28.31
CA SER A 351 7.15 -17.21 -28.30
C SER A 351 7.57 -18.37 -27.41
N SER A 352 7.06 -19.57 -27.68
CA SER A 352 7.85 -20.81 -27.56
C SER A 352 7.16 -21.97 -28.27
N SER A 353 7.71 -22.31 -29.44
CA SER A 353 7.69 -23.61 -30.13
C SER A 353 6.37 -24.38 -30.26
N SER A 354 5.98 -24.54 -31.53
CA SER A 354 5.33 -25.72 -32.08
C SER A 354 5.67 -27.02 -31.34
N ASN A 355 4.69 -27.58 -30.65
CA ASN A 355 4.26 -28.97 -30.65
C ASN A 355 2.98 -29.04 -29.79
N GLY A 356 1.98 -29.77 -30.27
CA GLY A 356 0.72 -29.95 -29.55
C GLY A 356 0.95 -30.51 -28.15
N ASP A 357 0.10 -30.08 -27.21
CA ASP A 357 0.11 -30.42 -25.78
C ASP A 357 1.05 -29.58 -24.90
N THR A 358 0.80 -28.26 -24.79
CA THR A 358 1.24 -27.51 -23.60
C THR A 358 0.21 -27.71 -22.49
N GLY A 359 0.40 -28.78 -21.70
CA GLY A 359 -0.30 -29.03 -20.44
C GLY A 359 -0.03 -27.96 -19.37
N LEU A 360 -0.47 -26.73 -19.63
CA LEU A 360 -0.53 -25.66 -18.64
C LEU A 360 -1.60 -26.05 -17.61
N GLN A 361 -1.15 -26.45 -16.42
CA GLN A 361 -2.01 -26.69 -15.28
C GLN A 361 -2.79 -25.39 -14.97
N PRO A 362 -4.11 -25.46 -14.73
CA PRO A 362 -4.86 -24.28 -14.32
C PRO A 362 -4.29 -23.74 -13.00
N ILE A 363 -4.21 -22.41 -12.89
CA ILE A 363 -3.81 -21.74 -11.64
C ILE A 363 -4.69 -22.27 -10.50
N SER A 364 -4.08 -22.65 -9.39
CA SER A 364 -4.80 -23.17 -8.22
C SER A 364 -4.87 -22.11 -7.12
N PHE A 365 -6.03 -22.03 -6.46
CA PHE A 365 -6.28 -21.15 -5.31
C PHE A 365 -6.61 -21.99 -4.06
N PRO A 366 -5.67 -22.84 -3.59
CA PRO A 366 -5.96 -23.86 -2.58
C PRO A 366 -6.28 -23.30 -1.19
N ASN A 367 -5.94 -22.03 -0.94
CA ASN A 367 -6.14 -21.34 0.34
C ASN A 367 -7.14 -20.18 0.27
N LEU A 368 -7.75 -19.91 -0.89
CA LEU A 368 -8.63 -18.76 -1.06
C LEU A 368 -9.96 -19.00 -0.34
N THR A 369 -10.19 -18.25 0.74
CA THR A 369 -11.40 -18.38 1.58
C THR A 369 -12.42 -17.30 1.29
N LYS A 370 -11.99 -16.11 0.87
CA LYS A 370 -12.87 -14.95 0.71
C LYS A 370 -12.67 -14.23 -0.60
N ILE A 371 -13.76 -14.09 -1.35
CA ILE A 371 -13.82 -13.33 -2.59
C ILE A 371 -14.93 -12.28 -2.46
N THR A 372 -14.58 -11.02 -2.67
CA THR A 372 -15.55 -9.92 -2.72
C THR A 372 -15.28 -9.07 -3.97
N VAL A 373 -16.27 -8.98 -4.85
CA VAL A 373 -16.20 -8.17 -6.07
C VAL A 373 -17.38 -7.23 -6.15
N ARG A 374 -17.09 -5.92 -6.19
CA ARG A 374 -18.09 -4.86 -6.13
C ARG A 374 -17.91 -3.87 -7.26
N ASN A 375 -19.01 -3.39 -7.82
CA ASN A 375 -19.01 -2.24 -8.73
C ASN A 375 -18.03 -2.35 -9.92
N CYS A 376 -17.80 -3.56 -10.44
CA CYS A 376 -16.97 -3.80 -11.64
C CYS A 376 -17.87 -3.85 -12.87
N GLY A 377 -18.04 -2.71 -13.54
CA GLY A 377 -19.08 -2.49 -14.54
C GLY A 377 -18.98 -3.31 -15.83
N ASN A 378 -17.78 -3.74 -16.23
CA ASN A 378 -17.58 -4.56 -17.44
C ASN A 378 -17.34 -6.05 -17.18
N LEU A 379 -17.32 -6.47 -15.91
CA LEU A 379 -17.07 -7.86 -15.55
C LEU A 379 -18.17 -8.74 -16.11
N LYS A 380 -17.82 -9.69 -17.00
CA LYS A 380 -18.75 -10.64 -17.64
C LYS A 380 -18.77 -11.98 -16.92
N SER A 381 -17.59 -12.45 -16.49
CA SER A 381 -17.40 -13.66 -15.72
C SER A 381 -16.29 -13.53 -14.67
N LEU A 382 -16.37 -14.33 -13.60
CA LEU A 382 -15.38 -14.28 -12.52
C LEU A 382 -14.24 -15.28 -12.77
N PHE A 383 -14.59 -16.56 -12.93
CA PHE A 383 -13.64 -17.65 -13.19
C PHE A 383 -14.17 -18.57 -14.30
N PRO A 384 -13.29 -19.26 -15.04
CA PRO A 384 -13.70 -20.41 -15.84
C PRO A 384 -14.26 -21.52 -14.95
N PHE A 385 -15.23 -22.28 -15.45
CA PHE A 385 -15.91 -23.34 -14.69
C PHE A 385 -14.97 -24.43 -14.19
N GLY A 386 -13.91 -24.73 -14.96
CA GLY A 386 -12.86 -25.66 -14.56
C GLY A 386 -12.12 -25.26 -13.27
N TYR A 387 -12.33 -24.03 -12.78
CA TYR A 387 -11.71 -23.55 -11.54
C TYR A 387 -12.51 -23.87 -10.27
N VAL A 388 -13.76 -24.34 -10.38
CA VAL A 388 -14.55 -24.69 -9.19
C VAL A 388 -13.83 -25.71 -8.29
N PRO A 389 -13.23 -26.80 -8.83
CA PRO A 389 -12.49 -27.76 -8.01
C PRO A 389 -11.20 -27.20 -7.36
N VAL A 390 -10.67 -26.08 -7.87
CA VAL A 390 -9.43 -25.44 -7.34
C VAL A 390 -9.73 -24.30 -6.36
N LEU A 391 -10.98 -24.19 -5.90
CA LEU A 391 -11.41 -23.30 -4.82
C LEU A 391 -11.89 -24.10 -3.58
N PRO A 392 -11.11 -25.07 -3.06
CA PRO A 392 -11.60 -26.05 -2.08
C PRO A 392 -11.91 -25.48 -0.70
N LYS A 393 -11.40 -24.27 -0.38
CA LYS A 393 -11.58 -23.60 0.91
C LYS A 393 -12.44 -22.35 0.83
N LEU A 394 -13.14 -22.11 -0.27
CA LEU A 394 -13.95 -20.90 -0.41
C LEU A 394 -15.09 -20.89 0.62
N GLU A 395 -15.02 -19.96 1.56
CA GLU A 395 -15.97 -19.78 2.68
C GLU A 395 -16.95 -18.64 2.41
N CYS A 396 -16.53 -17.61 1.67
CA CYS A 396 -17.32 -16.40 1.46
C CYS A 396 -17.18 -15.88 0.02
N LEU A 397 -18.30 -15.82 -0.70
CA LEU A 397 -18.40 -15.21 -2.03
C LEU A 397 -19.44 -14.09 -2.02
N LYS A 398 -18.99 -12.85 -2.24
CA LYS A 398 -19.85 -11.66 -2.26
C LYS A 398 -19.70 -10.90 -3.58
N LEU A 399 -20.77 -10.86 -4.35
CA LEU A 399 -20.84 -10.16 -5.63
C LEU A 399 -21.92 -9.08 -5.54
N LYS A 400 -21.52 -7.82 -5.76
CA LYS A 400 -22.45 -6.70 -5.64
C LYS A 400 -22.27 -5.64 -6.73
N MET A 401 -23.36 -5.12 -7.30
CA MET A 401 -23.34 -3.99 -8.26
C MET A 401 -22.46 -4.24 -9.51
N ASN A 402 -22.27 -5.49 -9.92
CA ASN A 402 -21.57 -5.85 -11.16
C ASN A 402 -22.59 -5.97 -12.28
N SER A 403 -22.81 -4.90 -13.04
CA SER A 403 -23.98 -4.75 -13.92
C SER A 403 -23.98 -5.62 -15.17
N LYS A 404 -22.80 -5.96 -15.71
CA LYS A 404 -22.62 -6.83 -16.88
C LYS A 404 -22.23 -8.27 -16.55
N LEU A 405 -22.19 -8.64 -15.28
CA LEU A 405 -21.84 -10.00 -14.87
C LEU A 405 -22.97 -10.93 -15.32
N GLU A 406 -22.70 -11.83 -16.26
CA GLU A 406 -23.68 -12.76 -16.83
C GLU A 406 -23.56 -14.15 -16.21
N GLU A 407 -22.34 -14.61 -15.97
CA GLU A 407 -22.05 -15.91 -15.38
C GLU A 407 -20.99 -15.78 -14.30
N VAL A 408 -21.19 -16.40 -13.12
CA VAL A 408 -20.11 -16.42 -12.11
C VAL A 408 -18.98 -17.35 -12.54
N PHE A 409 -19.34 -18.52 -13.08
CA PHE A 409 -18.41 -19.53 -13.58
C PHE A 409 -18.68 -19.81 -15.06
N GLU A 410 -17.80 -19.36 -15.95
CA GLU A 410 -17.98 -19.42 -17.42
C GLU A 410 -17.64 -20.82 -17.95
N LEU A 411 -18.54 -21.41 -18.75
CA LEU A 411 -18.25 -22.66 -19.47
C LEU A 411 -17.52 -22.34 -20.79
N GLU A 412 -16.24 -22.70 -20.88
CA GLU A 412 -15.42 -22.41 -22.08
C GLU A 412 -15.82 -23.26 -23.30
N ASP A 413 -16.32 -24.48 -23.08
CA ASP A 413 -16.79 -25.38 -24.13
C ASP A 413 -18.29 -25.68 -23.94
N GLU A 414 -19.11 -25.46 -24.99
CA GLU A 414 -20.48 -25.97 -25.10
C GLU A 414 -20.44 -27.50 -25.25
N VAL A 415 -20.03 -28.21 -24.19
CA VAL A 415 -20.19 -29.65 -24.15
C VAL A 415 -21.65 -29.92 -23.85
N GLU A 416 -22.36 -30.59 -24.77
CA GLU A 416 -23.68 -31.14 -24.48
C GLU A 416 -23.56 -32.11 -23.30
N VAL A 417 -23.84 -31.62 -22.09
CA VAL A 417 -23.79 -32.44 -20.88
C VAL A 417 -24.99 -33.39 -20.93
N THR A 418 -24.73 -34.66 -21.25
CA THR A 418 -25.77 -35.71 -21.40
C THR A 418 -26.43 -36.10 -20.08
N ALA A 419 -25.82 -35.76 -18.93
CA ALA A 419 -26.36 -35.98 -17.59
C ALA A 419 -25.92 -34.85 -16.63
N GLU A 420 -26.82 -34.39 -15.77
CA GLU A 420 -26.54 -33.33 -14.77
C GLU A 420 -25.35 -33.73 -13.89
N LYS A 421 -24.28 -32.92 -13.88
CA LYS A 421 -23.07 -33.21 -13.09
C LYS A 421 -23.09 -32.42 -11.78
N GLU A 422 -23.06 -33.16 -10.68
CA GLU A 422 -22.99 -32.62 -9.33
C GLU A 422 -21.58 -32.10 -9.00
N MET A 423 -21.52 -30.96 -8.31
CA MET A 423 -20.28 -30.37 -7.82
C MET A 423 -20.49 -29.69 -6.46
N ASN A 424 -19.51 -29.77 -5.57
CA ASN A 424 -19.71 -29.42 -4.17
C ASN A 424 -18.90 -28.18 -3.78
N PHE A 425 -19.53 -27.31 -2.98
CA PHE A 425 -18.88 -26.27 -2.20
C PHE A 425 -19.06 -26.58 -0.71
N ASP A 426 -18.17 -27.42 -0.17
CA ASP A 426 -18.30 -27.94 1.19
C ASP A 426 -17.87 -26.96 2.30
N LYS A 427 -17.33 -25.81 1.91
CA LYS A 427 -16.86 -24.76 2.82
C LYS A 427 -17.60 -23.45 2.68
N LEU A 428 -18.40 -23.26 1.63
CA LEU A 428 -19.04 -21.97 1.37
C LEU A 428 -20.14 -21.70 2.40
N GLU A 429 -19.85 -20.85 3.37
CA GLU A 429 -20.76 -20.45 4.45
C GLU A 429 -21.59 -19.21 4.08
N TRP A 430 -21.04 -18.30 3.26
CA TRP A 430 -21.70 -17.06 2.87
C TRP A 430 -21.70 -16.85 1.36
N LEU A 431 -22.89 -16.82 0.75
CA LEU A 431 -23.11 -16.41 -0.63
C LEU A 431 -23.99 -15.15 -0.69
N SER A 432 -23.48 -14.07 -1.28
CA SER A 432 -24.23 -12.81 -1.50
C SER A 432 -24.20 -12.43 -2.97
N LEU A 433 -25.38 -12.34 -3.60
CA LEU A 433 -25.61 -11.90 -4.98
C LEU A 433 -26.58 -10.71 -4.92
N GLU A 434 -26.07 -9.49 -5.04
CA GLU A 434 -26.87 -8.28 -4.83
C GLU A 434 -26.69 -7.27 -5.96
N GLU A 435 -27.78 -6.74 -6.50
CA GLU A 435 -27.74 -5.69 -7.54
C GLU A 435 -26.94 -6.15 -8.78
N LEU A 436 -27.26 -7.36 -9.28
CA LEU A 436 -26.61 -7.99 -10.45
C LEU A 436 -27.63 -8.11 -11.61
N PRO A 437 -27.97 -7.01 -12.31
CA PRO A 437 -28.99 -7.02 -13.37
C PRO A 437 -28.62 -7.86 -14.60
N GLY A 438 -27.33 -8.13 -14.82
CA GLY A 438 -26.84 -8.97 -15.90
C GLY A 438 -26.89 -10.47 -15.61
N LEU A 439 -26.92 -10.88 -14.34
CA LEU A 439 -26.58 -12.26 -13.94
C LEU A 439 -27.65 -13.25 -14.40
N ILE A 440 -27.25 -14.20 -15.25
CA ILE A 440 -28.10 -15.26 -15.81
C ILE A 440 -27.89 -16.56 -15.02
N HIS A 441 -26.64 -16.94 -14.79
CA HIS A 441 -26.25 -18.22 -14.20
C HIS A 441 -25.24 -18.05 -13.05
N PHE A 442 -25.61 -18.51 -11.85
CA PHE A 442 -24.62 -18.79 -10.81
C PHE A 442 -24.03 -20.19 -11.00
N CYS A 443 -24.93 -21.17 -11.16
CA CYS A 443 -24.59 -22.53 -11.55
C CYS A 443 -24.88 -22.69 -13.06
N PRO A 444 -23.89 -23.09 -13.87
CA PRO A 444 -24.08 -23.25 -15.31
C PRO A 444 -25.11 -24.32 -15.66
N LYS A 445 -25.68 -24.23 -16.86
CA LYS A 445 -26.71 -25.17 -17.32
C LYS A 445 -26.14 -26.59 -17.43
N GLY A 446 -26.88 -27.58 -16.93
CA GLY A 446 -26.44 -28.98 -16.91
C GLY A 446 -25.56 -29.34 -15.71
N TYR A 447 -25.36 -28.40 -14.78
CA TYR A 447 -24.63 -28.62 -13.53
C TYR A 447 -25.51 -28.37 -12.31
N HIS A 448 -25.09 -28.98 -11.20
CA HIS A 448 -25.77 -28.92 -9.93
C HIS A 448 -24.76 -28.64 -8.83
N PHE A 449 -24.86 -27.48 -8.18
CA PHE A 449 -24.03 -27.15 -7.03
C PHE A 449 -24.69 -27.56 -5.73
N VAL A 450 -23.95 -28.28 -4.88
CA VAL A 450 -24.33 -28.60 -3.49
C VAL A 450 -23.50 -27.72 -2.56
N LEU A 451 -24.18 -26.86 -1.80
CA LEU A 451 -23.59 -25.89 -0.87
C LEU A 451 -23.85 -26.38 0.56
N SER A 452 -23.13 -27.42 0.98
CA SER A 452 -23.43 -28.19 2.21
C SER A 452 -23.15 -27.41 3.50
N ALA A 453 -22.29 -26.39 3.46
CA ALA A 453 -21.95 -25.53 4.60
C ALA A 453 -22.67 -24.17 4.61
N LEU A 454 -23.59 -23.90 3.67
CA LEU A 454 -24.15 -22.56 3.50
C LEU A 454 -25.02 -22.14 4.69
N ARG A 455 -24.64 -21.02 5.32
CA ARG A 455 -25.33 -20.42 6.48
C ARG A 455 -26.09 -19.16 6.10
N VAL A 456 -25.54 -18.39 5.16
CA VAL A 456 -26.10 -17.12 4.70
C VAL A 456 -26.19 -17.11 3.18
N LEU A 457 -27.42 -16.99 2.68
CA LEU A 457 -27.73 -16.77 1.27
C LEU A 457 -28.49 -15.45 1.11
N THR A 458 -27.91 -14.50 0.38
CA THR A 458 -28.58 -13.26 -0.01
C THR A 458 -28.66 -13.20 -1.53
N VAL A 459 -29.88 -13.11 -2.07
CA VAL A 459 -30.12 -12.83 -3.50
C VAL A 459 -31.06 -11.63 -3.57
N ARG A 460 -30.58 -10.50 -4.10
CA ARG A 460 -31.36 -9.26 -4.22
C ARG A 460 -31.10 -8.61 -5.57
N ASP A 461 -32.15 -8.09 -6.23
CA ASP A 461 -32.03 -7.30 -7.45
C ASP A 461 -31.22 -8.00 -8.57
N CYS A 462 -31.51 -9.28 -8.79
CA CYS A 462 -30.92 -10.14 -9.83
C CYS A 462 -32.01 -10.64 -10.83
N PRO A 463 -32.63 -9.75 -11.62
CA PRO A 463 -33.83 -10.05 -12.43
C PRO A 463 -33.66 -11.12 -13.53
N LYS A 464 -32.45 -11.33 -14.05
CA LYS A 464 -32.18 -12.31 -15.11
C LYS A 464 -31.79 -13.70 -14.58
N LEU A 465 -31.64 -13.85 -13.26
CA LEU A 465 -31.10 -15.06 -12.66
C LEU A 465 -32.06 -16.24 -12.88
N THR A 466 -31.56 -17.29 -13.55
CA THR A 466 -32.33 -18.51 -13.84
C THR A 466 -31.95 -19.68 -12.93
N SER A 467 -30.82 -19.59 -12.23
CA SER A 467 -30.42 -20.57 -11.22
C SER A 467 -31.39 -20.51 -10.03
N GLY A 468 -32.01 -21.65 -9.70
CA GLY A 468 -32.88 -21.81 -8.55
C GLY A 468 -32.11 -22.36 -7.35
N PHE A 469 -32.43 -21.86 -6.16
CA PHE A 469 -31.91 -22.37 -4.89
C PHE A 469 -33.00 -23.16 -4.15
N PHE A 470 -32.68 -24.38 -3.71
CA PHE A 470 -33.60 -25.26 -2.98
C PHE A 470 -32.87 -25.95 -1.84
N ILE A 471 -33.63 -26.42 -0.83
CA ILE A 471 -33.08 -27.09 0.34
C ILE A 471 -33.58 -28.53 0.34
N ASP A 472 -32.69 -29.49 0.57
CA ASP A 472 -33.04 -30.90 0.68
C ASP A 472 -33.40 -31.32 2.11
N SER A 473 -33.64 -32.63 2.30
CA SER A 473 -33.92 -33.20 3.63
C SER A 473 -32.74 -33.15 4.60
N GLN A 474 -31.52 -32.96 4.12
CA GLN A 474 -30.30 -32.82 4.93
C GLN A 474 -30.01 -31.36 5.30
N ALA A 475 -30.91 -30.44 4.91
CA ALA A 475 -30.75 -28.99 5.04
C ALA A 475 -29.58 -28.42 4.20
N PHE A 476 -29.13 -29.13 3.17
CA PHE A 476 -28.14 -28.64 2.23
C PHE A 476 -28.81 -27.75 1.18
N VAL A 477 -28.15 -26.64 0.85
CA VAL A 477 -28.62 -25.75 -0.20
C VAL A 477 -28.09 -26.24 -1.52
N HIS A 478 -28.98 -26.41 -2.48
CA HIS A 478 -28.66 -26.83 -3.83
C HIS A 478 -28.95 -25.69 -4.82
N CYS A 479 -28.12 -25.56 -5.84
CA CYS A 479 -28.28 -24.59 -6.91
C CYS A 479 -28.20 -25.28 -8.27
N LYS A 480 -29.23 -25.09 -9.11
CA LYS A 480 -29.26 -25.59 -10.50
C LYS A 480 -30.14 -24.71 -11.38
N THR A 481 -29.96 -24.76 -12.68
CA THR A 481 -30.83 -24.04 -13.63
C THR A 481 -32.26 -24.60 -13.59
N LYS A 482 -33.26 -23.73 -13.43
CA LYS A 482 -34.67 -24.17 -13.49
C LYS A 482 -35.01 -24.66 -14.90
N THR A 483 -35.59 -25.85 -15.02
CA THR A 483 -36.24 -26.28 -16.26
C THR A 483 -37.58 -25.55 -16.39
N PRO A 484 -38.09 -25.28 -17.61
CA PRO A 484 -39.36 -24.55 -17.80
C PRO A 484 -40.58 -25.14 -17.07
N GLN A 485 -40.50 -26.41 -16.65
CA GLN A 485 -41.59 -27.12 -15.95
C GLN A 485 -41.65 -26.87 -14.43
N SER A 486 -40.62 -26.31 -13.78
CA SER A 486 -40.64 -26.08 -12.32
C SER A 486 -41.24 -24.73 -11.90
N VAL A 487 -41.55 -23.86 -12.86
CA VAL A 487 -42.09 -22.50 -12.62
C VAL A 487 -43.50 -22.53 -12.03
N GLU A 488 -44.29 -23.59 -12.26
CA GLU A 488 -45.65 -23.70 -11.71
C GLU A 488 -45.72 -24.15 -10.24
N GLN A 489 -44.65 -24.72 -9.66
CA GLN A 489 -44.67 -25.23 -8.28
C GLN A 489 -44.04 -24.27 -7.25
N ASP A 490 -43.14 -23.38 -7.67
CA ASP A 490 -42.43 -22.46 -6.76
C ASP A 490 -43.18 -21.15 -6.45
N ALA A 491 -44.39 -20.96 -6.98
CA ALA A 491 -45.24 -19.79 -6.69
C ALA A 491 -45.67 -19.69 -5.20
N ILE A 492 -45.29 -20.67 -4.36
CA ILE A 492 -45.65 -20.74 -2.95
C ILE A 492 -44.40 -21.06 -2.11
N ARG A 493 -43.50 -20.09 -1.94
CA ARG A 493 -42.72 -19.82 -0.70
C ARG A 493 -41.63 -18.80 -1.02
N ASN A 494 -41.88 -17.54 -0.71
CA ASN A 494 -40.80 -16.60 -0.38
C ASN A 494 -40.31 -16.95 1.03
N PRO A 495 -39.07 -17.43 1.24
CA PRO A 495 -38.48 -17.39 2.56
C PRO A 495 -37.85 -16.00 2.72
N ILE A 496 -38.46 -15.21 3.60
CA ILE A 496 -37.85 -13.99 4.13
C ILE A 496 -36.63 -14.42 4.95
N PHE A 497 -35.43 -14.20 4.43
CA PHE A 497 -34.20 -14.30 5.22
C PHE A 497 -33.79 -12.90 5.69
N SER A 498 -34.36 -12.48 6.81
CA SER A 498 -33.69 -11.56 7.72
C SER A 498 -34.04 -11.96 9.16
N LYS A 499 -33.02 -12.27 9.95
CA LYS A 499 -32.91 -11.80 11.33
C LYS A 499 -31.58 -12.21 11.99
N ASN A 500 -30.95 -11.15 12.49
CA ASN A 500 -29.90 -11.01 13.51
C ASN A 500 -28.46 -11.30 13.08
#